data_AF-A0A4Q5WF90-F1
#
_entry.id   AF-A0A4Q5WF90-F1
#
_cell.length_a   1.000
_cell.length_b   1.000
_cell.length_c   1.000
_cell.angle_alpha   90.00
_cell.angle_beta   90.00
_cell.angle_gamma   90.00
#
_symmetry.space_group_name_H-M   'P 1'
#
loop_
_entity.id
_entity.type
_entity.pdbx_description
1 polymer ?
#
loop_
_entity_poly.entity_id
_entity_poly.type
_entity_poly.pdbx_seq_one_letter_code
_entity_poly.pdbx_strand_id
1 'polypeptide(L)'
;MEPDLNARLARLEKVLARKQKDGWDKLAALTPALISFAIAAVGWHFTNAHNEHQLQLQQRQHESQLQVAYVNASIGQSELIKDFMQPLSNPDTTARNIAIEAVLYAAPTPGKRIVDIIARSSPAAGAGTARAALAAKRRDLAAGLFSAGGAARFAAASEIANAWTGDEELLHLLVERTGRCLADRSGAPDCADGIYAVMGVLPAFHSNLLQEHRAELTALLSKLPKNSPLTMGQGKILASKLETYPPGPLSLGKGEQ
;
A
#
# COMPACT_ATOMS: atom_id res chain seq x y z
N MET A 1 86.40 5.58 29.84
CA MET A 1 84.93 5.75 29.78
C MET A 1 84.25 4.85 28.74
N GLU A 2 84.97 4.02 27.98
CA GLU A 2 84.40 3.05 27.02
C GLU A 2 83.91 1.69 27.59
N PRO A 3 84.43 1.13 28.70
CA PRO A 3 84.04 -0.22 29.12
C PRO A 3 82.63 -0.30 29.71
N ASP A 4 82.12 0.80 30.27
CA ASP A 4 80.78 0.84 30.87
C ASP A 4 79.66 0.94 29.82
N LEU A 5 79.95 1.55 28.67
CA LEU A 5 79.01 1.68 27.55
C LEU A 5 78.80 0.34 26.84
N ASN A 6 79.89 -0.41 26.62
CA ASN A 6 79.85 -1.75 26.03
C ASN A 6 79.14 -2.76 26.95
N ALA A 7 79.32 -2.63 28.27
CA ALA A 7 78.60 -3.45 29.24
C ALA A 7 77.09 -3.17 29.24
N ARG A 8 76.67 -1.90 29.06
CA ARG A 8 75.26 -1.51 28.94
C ARG A 8 74.62 -1.99 27.64
N LEU A 9 75.33 -1.92 26.52
CA LEU A 9 74.88 -2.45 25.22
C LEU A 9 74.70 -3.97 25.26
N ALA A 10 75.66 -4.72 25.81
CA ALA A 10 75.54 -6.17 25.96
C ALA A 10 74.39 -6.59 26.90
N ARG A 11 74.06 -5.77 27.91
CA ARG A 11 72.90 -6.00 28.78
C ARG A 11 71.58 -5.76 28.06
N LEU A 12 71.51 -4.73 27.21
CA LEU A 12 70.33 -4.45 26.39
C LEU A 12 70.10 -5.53 25.33
N GLU A 13 71.15 -6.02 24.66
CA GLU A 13 71.06 -7.14 23.71
C GLU A 13 70.55 -8.42 24.39
N LYS A 14 71.07 -8.76 25.58
CA LYS A 14 70.60 -9.95 26.32
C LYS A 14 69.14 -9.86 26.77
N VAL A 15 68.66 -8.66 27.11
CA VAL A 15 67.27 -8.46 27.54
C VAL A 15 66.32 -8.45 26.33
N LEU A 16 66.73 -7.89 25.20
CA LEU A 16 65.96 -7.93 23.95
C LEU A 16 65.88 -9.35 23.38
N ALA A 17 66.98 -10.10 23.37
CA ALA A 17 67.03 -11.46 22.82
C ALA A 17 66.18 -12.48 23.61
N ARG A 18 66.03 -12.30 24.94
CA ARG A 18 65.23 -13.23 25.78
C ARG A 18 63.73 -12.94 25.78
N LYS A 19 63.27 -11.72 25.49
CA LYS A 19 61.86 -11.34 25.65
C LYS A 19 61.06 -11.36 24.34
N GLN A 20 61.73 -11.32 23.17
CA GLN A 20 61.05 -11.30 21.87
C GLN A 20 60.61 -12.68 21.37
N LYS A 21 61.25 -13.78 21.79
CA LYS A 21 61.05 -15.08 21.16
C LYS A 21 59.70 -15.74 21.49
N ASP A 22 59.24 -15.64 22.74
CA ASP A 22 58.01 -16.32 23.19
C ASP A 22 56.71 -15.72 22.63
N GLY A 23 56.69 -14.42 22.30
CA GLY A 23 55.52 -13.76 21.74
C GLY A 23 55.32 -14.09 20.25
N TRP A 24 56.42 -14.08 19.48
CA TRP A 24 56.40 -14.35 18.05
C TRP A 24 56.17 -15.84 17.76
N ASP A 25 56.73 -16.76 18.54
CA ASP A 25 56.49 -18.20 18.35
C ASP A 25 55.03 -18.58 18.69
N LYS A 26 54.42 -17.95 19.70
CA LYS A 26 52.99 -18.15 20.01
C LYS A 26 52.07 -17.56 18.94
N LEU A 27 52.45 -16.42 18.36
CA LEU A 27 51.72 -15.83 17.23
C LEU A 27 51.84 -16.71 15.98
N ALA A 28 53.05 -17.23 15.70
CA ALA A 28 53.31 -18.16 14.59
C ALA A 28 52.48 -19.44 14.72
N ALA A 29 52.35 -19.99 15.94
CA ALA A 29 51.50 -21.14 16.20
C ALA A 29 50.00 -20.88 15.96
N LEU A 30 49.53 -19.64 16.16
CA LEU A 30 48.13 -19.22 15.92
C LEU A 30 47.87 -18.74 14.48
N THR A 31 48.91 -18.50 13.70
CA THR A 31 48.82 -17.92 12.35
C THR A 31 47.94 -18.76 11.41
N PRO A 32 48.03 -20.11 11.37
CA PRO A 32 47.15 -20.91 10.51
C PRO A 32 45.65 -20.74 10.83
N ALA A 33 45.30 -20.66 12.12
CA ALA A 33 43.92 -20.45 12.55
C ALA A 33 43.41 -19.04 12.22
N LEU A 34 44.27 -18.02 12.38
CA LEU A 34 43.95 -16.64 12.03
C LEU A 34 43.73 -16.46 10.52
N ILE A 35 44.51 -17.15 9.68
CA ILE A 35 44.32 -17.13 8.23
C ILE A 35 42.95 -17.73 7.86
N SER A 36 42.56 -18.86 8.44
CA SER A 36 41.24 -19.46 8.19
C SER A 36 40.09 -18.54 8.63
N PHE A 37 40.21 -17.90 9.80
CA PHE A 37 39.23 -16.91 10.26
C PHE A 37 39.16 -15.69 9.33
N ALA A 38 40.30 -15.19 8.87
CA ALA A 38 40.34 -14.07 7.95
C ALA A 38 39.67 -14.41 6.61
N ILE A 39 39.94 -15.59 6.05
CA ILE A 39 39.29 -16.07 4.81
C ILE A 39 37.78 -16.23 5.02
N ALA A 40 37.35 -16.81 6.14
CA ALA A 40 35.93 -16.98 6.45
C ALA A 40 35.21 -15.62 6.64
N ALA A 41 35.84 -14.67 7.33
CA ALA A 41 35.29 -13.33 7.53
C ALA A 41 35.16 -12.56 6.21
N VAL A 42 36.19 -12.63 5.34
CA VAL A 42 36.15 -12.03 4.01
C VAL A 42 35.07 -12.70 3.16
N GLY A 43 34.99 -14.03 3.17
CA GLY A 43 33.95 -14.79 2.46
C GLY A 43 32.54 -14.39 2.90
N TRP A 44 32.29 -14.33 4.22
CA TRP A 44 31.01 -13.90 4.78
C TRP A 44 30.64 -12.47 4.38
N HIS A 45 31.58 -11.53 4.46
CA HIS A 45 31.34 -10.15 4.05
C HIS A 45 31.00 -10.04 2.55
N PHE A 46 31.74 -10.74 1.68
CA PHE A 46 31.46 -10.75 0.24
C PHE A 46 30.13 -11.42 -0.09
N THR A 47 29.79 -12.55 0.54
CA THR A 47 28.50 -13.21 0.34
C THR A 47 27.35 -12.31 0.78
N ASN A 48 27.47 -11.62 1.92
CA ASN A 48 26.40 -10.75 2.40
C ASN A 48 26.22 -9.52 1.49
N ALA A 49 27.31 -8.87 1.10
CA ALA A 49 27.28 -7.75 0.15
C ALA A 49 26.74 -8.17 -1.23
N HIS A 50 27.09 -9.36 -1.71
CA HIS A 50 26.59 -9.90 -2.98
C HIS A 50 25.10 -10.21 -2.92
N ASN A 51 24.62 -10.83 -1.83
CA ASN A 51 23.21 -11.11 -1.62
C ASN A 51 22.38 -9.82 -1.53
N GLU A 52 22.88 -8.82 -0.82
CA GLU A 52 22.22 -7.52 -0.72
C GLU A 52 22.13 -6.84 -2.10
N HIS A 53 23.22 -6.85 -2.87
CA HIS A 53 23.22 -6.29 -4.23
C HIS A 53 22.28 -7.06 -5.19
N GLN A 54 22.24 -8.40 -5.10
CA GLN A 54 21.29 -9.20 -5.87
C GLN A 54 19.84 -8.89 -5.50
N LEU A 55 19.53 -8.75 -4.20
CA LEU A 55 18.20 -8.38 -3.74
C LEU A 55 17.82 -6.98 -4.23
N GLN A 56 18.72 -6.01 -4.17
CA GLN A 56 18.47 -4.66 -4.70
C GLN A 56 18.25 -4.68 -6.23
N LEU A 57 19.02 -5.46 -6.98
CA LEU A 57 18.82 -5.60 -8.42
C LEU A 57 17.48 -6.27 -8.75
N GLN A 58 17.11 -7.33 -8.02
CA GLN A 58 15.82 -7.99 -8.17
C GLN A 58 14.67 -7.04 -7.82
N GLN A 59 14.78 -6.26 -6.76
CA GLN A 59 13.80 -5.23 -6.40
C GLN A 59 13.64 -4.20 -7.51
N ARG A 60 14.74 -3.64 -8.03
CA ARG A 60 14.69 -2.67 -9.13
C ARG A 60 14.12 -3.26 -10.42
N GLN A 61 14.45 -4.51 -10.74
CA GLN A 61 13.87 -5.20 -11.89
C GLN A 61 12.37 -5.46 -11.70
N HIS A 62 11.95 -5.81 -10.49
CA HIS A 62 10.54 -6.01 -10.18
C HIS A 62 9.76 -4.69 -10.25
N GLU A 63 10.31 -3.61 -9.70
CA GLU A 63 9.74 -2.26 -9.80
C GLU A 63 9.62 -1.80 -11.24
N SER A 64 10.65 -2.00 -12.08
CA SER A 64 10.60 -1.63 -13.49
C SER A 64 9.57 -2.47 -14.26
N GLN A 65 9.45 -3.76 -13.97
CA GLN A 65 8.41 -4.63 -14.54
C GLN A 65 7.01 -4.15 -14.15
N LEU A 66 6.81 -3.76 -12.88
CA LEU A 66 5.54 -3.20 -12.43
C LEU A 66 5.21 -1.88 -13.14
N GLN A 67 6.20 -1.00 -13.34
CA GLN A 67 6.00 0.24 -14.10
C GLN A 67 5.63 -0.02 -15.56
N VAL A 68 6.31 -0.95 -16.23
CA VAL A 68 5.98 -1.33 -17.61
C VAL A 68 4.59 -1.96 -17.69
N ALA A 69 4.24 -2.85 -16.76
CA ALA A 69 2.92 -3.44 -16.69
C ALA A 69 1.83 -2.38 -16.48
N TYR A 70 2.10 -1.38 -15.63
CA TYR A 70 1.19 -0.25 -15.40
C TYR A 70 1.00 0.60 -16.66
N VAL A 71 2.08 0.94 -17.37
CA VAL A 71 2.00 1.70 -18.62
C VAL A 71 1.24 0.91 -19.70
N ASN A 72 1.53 -0.38 -19.85
CA ASN A 72 0.84 -1.23 -20.81
C ASN A 72 -0.66 -1.37 -20.49
N ALA A 73 -1.02 -1.48 -19.21
CA ALA A 73 -2.42 -1.50 -18.78
C ALA A 73 -3.12 -0.17 -19.10
N SER A 74 -2.44 0.97 -18.91
CA SER A 74 -2.98 2.31 -19.21
C SER A 74 -3.22 2.51 -20.72
N ILE A 75 -2.31 2.02 -21.57
CA ILE A 75 -2.47 2.05 -23.03
C ILE A 75 -3.70 1.23 -23.45
N GLY A 76 -3.83 -0.01 -22.95
CA GLY A 76 -4.99 -0.86 -23.26
C GLY A 76 -6.32 -0.26 -22.79
N GLN A 77 -6.34 0.42 -21.64
CA GLN A 77 -7.52 1.15 -21.18
C GLN A 77 -7.89 2.31 -22.11
N SER A 78 -6.90 3.00 -22.67
CA SER A 78 -7.13 4.13 -23.58
C SER A 78 -7.74 3.70 -24.92
N GLU A 79 -7.26 2.58 -25.47
CA GLU A 79 -7.84 1.96 -26.68
C GLU A 79 -9.28 1.52 -26.44
N LEU A 80 -9.52 0.86 -25.31
CA LEU A 80 -10.85 0.42 -24.93
C LEU A 80 -11.84 1.60 -24.79
N ILE A 81 -11.42 2.71 -24.18
CA ILE A 81 -12.25 3.93 -24.10
C ILE A 81 -12.60 4.43 -25.50
N LYS A 82 -11.62 4.48 -26.41
CA LYS A 82 -11.83 4.91 -27.79
C LYS A 82 -12.89 4.04 -28.47
N ASP A 83 -12.84 2.73 -28.27
CA ASP A 83 -13.82 1.78 -28.82
C ASP A 83 -15.24 2.01 -28.26
N PHE A 84 -15.35 2.49 -27.01
CA PHE A 84 -16.64 2.83 -26.40
C PHE A 84 -17.16 4.24 -26.72
N MET A 85 -16.34 5.16 -27.23
CA MET A 85 -16.81 6.54 -27.54
C MET A 85 -17.93 6.58 -28.58
N GLN A 86 -17.85 5.75 -29.62
CA GLN A 86 -18.89 5.67 -30.63
C GLN A 86 -20.20 5.07 -30.08
N PRO A 87 -20.20 3.92 -29.38
CA PRO A 87 -21.39 3.42 -28.69
C PRO A 87 -22.00 4.39 -27.66
N LEU A 88 -21.16 5.11 -26.90
CA LEU A 88 -21.63 6.06 -25.88
C LEU A 88 -22.31 7.30 -26.47
N SER A 89 -21.96 7.68 -27.70
CA SER A 89 -22.57 8.79 -28.43
C SER A 89 -23.70 8.36 -29.38
N ASN A 90 -23.95 7.05 -29.52
CA ASN A 90 -24.96 6.51 -30.41
C ASN A 90 -26.38 6.98 -29.99
N PRO A 91 -27.25 7.40 -30.92
CA PRO A 91 -28.65 7.69 -30.60
C PRO A 91 -29.41 6.47 -30.05
N ASP A 92 -29.03 5.25 -30.43
CA ASP A 92 -29.61 4.02 -29.90
C ASP A 92 -29.36 3.90 -28.37
N THR A 93 -30.46 3.94 -27.62
CA THR A 93 -30.47 3.82 -26.17
C THR A 93 -29.90 2.49 -25.68
N THR A 94 -30.10 1.41 -26.44
CA THR A 94 -29.69 0.07 -26.04
C THR A 94 -28.17 -0.07 -26.10
N ALA A 95 -27.58 0.26 -27.26
CA ALA A 95 -26.13 0.24 -27.44
C ALA A 95 -25.41 1.15 -26.43
N ARG A 96 -25.94 2.35 -26.19
CA ARG A 96 -25.37 3.28 -25.21
C ARG A 96 -25.44 2.74 -23.78
N ASN A 97 -26.57 2.14 -23.38
CA ASN A 97 -26.74 1.59 -22.04
C ASN A 97 -25.75 0.44 -21.79
N ILE A 98 -25.57 -0.45 -22.76
CA ILE A 98 -24.58 -1.53 -22.70
C ILE A 98 -23.16 -0.95 -22.59
N ALA A 99 -22.85 0.09 -23.38
CA ALA A 99 -21.54 0.73 -23.34
C ALA A 99 -21.24 1.41 -21.99
N ILE A 100 -22.25 2.03 -21.36
CA ILE A 100 -22.14 2.63 -20.02
C ILE A 100 -21.75 1.57 -18.98
N GLU A 101 -22.38 0.41 -18.99
CA GLU A 101 -22.04 -0.67 -18.06
C GLU A 101 -20.68 -1.28 -18.41
N ALA A 102 -20.46 -1.62 -19.68
CA ALA A 102 -19.23 -2.26 -20.13
C ALA A 102 -17.98 -1.43 -19.81
N VAL A 103 -18.01 -0.11 -20.07
CA VAL A 103 -16.86 0.76 -19.77
C VAL A 103 -16.58 0.84 -18.26
N LEU A 104 -17.62 0.81 -17.41
CA LEU A 104 -17.48 0.87 -15.97
C LEU A 104 -16.78 -0.37 -15.40
N TYR A 105 -17.05 -1.55 -15.96
CA TYR A 105 -16.43 -2.81 -15.50
C TYR A 105 -15.08 -3.09 -16.16
N ALA A 106 -14.93 -2.78 -17.45
CA ALA A 106 -13.74 -3.12 -18.20
C ALA A 106 -12.59 -2.10 -17.99
N ALA A 107 -12.91 -0.85 -17.64
CA ALA A 107 -11.91 0.18 -17.34
C ALA A 107 -12.30 0.98 -16.08
N PRO A 108 -12.20 0.41 -14.87
CA PRO A 108 -12.79 0.99 -13.67
C PRO A 108 -12.42 2.47 -13.40
N THR A 109 -11.14 2.83 -13.50
CA THR A 109 -10.70 4.20 -13.21
C THR A 109 -11.23 5.24 -14.23
N PRO A 110 -10.90 5.14 -15.53
CA PRO A 110 -11.42 6.10 -16.51
C PRO A 110 -12.91 5.91 -16.79
N GLY A 111 -13.41 4.68 -16.76
CA GLY A 111 -14.81 4.32 -16.95
C GLY A 111 -15.72 4.93 -15.90
N LYS A 112 -15.36 4.84 -14.60
CA LYS A 112 -16.10 5.55 -13.54
C LYS A 112 -16.18 7.04 -13.84
N ARG A 113 -15.07 7.69 -14.21
CA ARG A 113 -15.06 9.13 -14.51
C ARG A 113 -15.99 9.48 -15.68
N ILE A 114 -15.97 8.69 -16.76
CA ILE A 114 -16.86 8.89 -17.92
C ILE A 114 -18.32 8.73 -17.51
N VAL A 115 -18.64 7.65 -16.78
CA VAL A 115 -20.01 7.37 -16.34
C VAL A 115 -20.51 8.42 -15.34
N ASP A 116 -19.65 8.92 -14.44
CA ASP A 116 -19.96 10.04 -13.53
C ASP A 116 -20.31 11.31 -14.31
N ILE A 117 -19.58 11.63 -15.38
CA ILE A 117 -19.87 12.79 -16.24
C ILE A 117 -21.25 12.63 -16.91
N ILE A 118 -21.55 11.43 -17.45
CA ILE A 118 -22.84 11.13 -18.07
C ILE A 118 -23.98 11.20 -17.04
N ALA A 119 -23.75 10.69 -15.82
CA ALA A 119 -24.73 10.73 -14.74
C ALA A 119 -25.07 12.16 -14.29
N ARG A 120 -24.11 13.08 -14.36
CA ARG A 120 -24.25 14.49 -13.96
C ARG A 120 -24.83 15.39 -15.06
N SER A 121 -24.67 15.04 -16.33
CA SER A 121 -25.07 15.87 -17.47
C SER A 121 -26.57 15.90 -17.78
N SER A 122 -27.43 15.92 -16.75
CA SER A 122 -28.89 16.00 -16.93
C SER A 122 -29.29 17.24 -17.76
N PRO A 123 -30.17 17.12 -18.79
CA PRO A 123 -31.01 15.98 -19.16
C PRO A 123 -30.43 15.03 -20.24
N ALA A 124 -29.11 14.83 -20.31
CA ALA A 124 -28.47 13.99 -21.32
C ALA A 124 -29.03 12.55 -21.36
N ALA A 125 -29.11 12.03 -22.58
CA ALA A 125 -29.52 10.66 -22.83
C ALA A 125 -28.54 9.68 -22.14
N GLY A 126 -29.07 8.74 -21.36
CA GLY A 126 -28.28 7.76 -20.60
C GLY A 126 -27.92 8.17 -19.17
N ALA A 127 -28.24 9.39 -18.71
CA ALA A 127 -27.92 9.82 -17.33
C ALA A 127 -28.56 8.91 -16.26
N GLY A 128 -29.80 8.44 -16.47
CA GLY A 128 -30.47 7.49 -15.59
C GLY A 128 -29.76 6.14 -15.50
N THR A 129 -29.39 5.57 -16.67
CA THR A 129 -28.62 4.32 -16.76
C THR A 129 -27.26 4.46 -16.09
N ALA A 130 -26.56 5.58 -16.31
CA ALA A 130 -25.27 5.84 -15.70
C ALA A 130 -25.34 5.85 -14.17
N ARG A 131 -26.37 6.50 -13.58
CA ARG A 131 -26.59 6.47 -12.13
C ARG A 131 -26.88 5.04 -11.62
N ALA A 132 -27.72 4.29 -12.35
CA ALA A 132 -28.05 2.91 -11.99
C ALA A 132 -26.80 2.00 -12.04
N ALA A 133 -25.96 2.14 -13.06
CA ALA A 133 -24.72 1.40 -13.24
C ALA A 133 -23.71 1.72 -12.13
N LEU A 134 -23.52 3.01 -11.78
CA LEU A 134 -22.68 3.42 -10.66
C LEU A 134 -23.20 2.82 -9.34
N ALA A 135 -24.49 2.91 -9.08
CA ALA A 135 -25.09 2.35 -7.86
C ALA A 135 -24.94 0.82 -7.79
N ALA A 136 -25.08 0.12 -8.91
CA ALA A 136 -24.84 -1.32 -8.98
C ALA A 136 -23.37 -1.65 -8.68
N LYS A 137 -22.44 -0.95 -9.32
CA LYS A 137 -21.01 -1.16 -9.12
C LYS A 137 -20.57 -0.87 -7.68
N ARG A 138 -21.11 0.18 -7.02
CA ARG A 138 -20.90 0.44 -5.59
C ARG A 138 -21.30 -0.75 -4.72
N ARG A 139 -22.46 -1.35 -5.00
CA ARG A 139 -22.94 -2.54 -4.28
C ARG A 139 -22.04 -3.74 -4.51
N ASP A 140 -21.55 -3.94 -5.72
CA ASP A 140 -20.64 -5.04 -6.05
C ASP A 140 -19.28 -4.89 -5.37
N LEU A 141 -18.73 -3.67 -5.33
CA LEU A 141 -17.50 -3.37 -4.60
C LEU A 141 -17.66 -3.60 -3.09
N ALA A 142 -18.75 -3.08 -2.52
CA ALA A 142 -19.07 -3.33 -1.12
C ALA A 142 -19.31 -4.82 -0.84
N ALA A 143 -19.91 -5.58 -1.75
CA ALA A 143 -20.06 -7.03 -1.61
C ALA A 143 -18.70 -7.76 -1.73
N GLY A 144 -17.86 -7.33 -2.66
CA GLY A 144 -16.52 -7.90 -2.89
C GLY A 144 -15.62 -7.80 -1.67
N LEU A 145 -15.64 -6.67 -0.95
CA LEU A 145 -14.90 -6.51 0.30
C LEU A 145 -15.30 -7.52 1.39
N PHE A 146 -16.55 -7.98 1.38
CA PHE A 146 -17.09 -8.96 2.34
C PHE A 146 -17.19 -10.38 1.75
N SER A 147 -16.50 -10.65 0.63
CA SER A 147 -16.45 -11.98 0.04
C SER A 147 -15.62 -12.94 0.88
N ALA A 148 -15.98 -14.22 0.89
CA ALA A 148 -15.15 -15.31 1.42
C ALA A 148 -13.81 -15.43 0.67
N GLY A 149 -13.79 -15.08 -0.61
CA GLY A 149 -12.62 -15.19 -1.46
C GLY A 149 -11.65 -14.02 -1.24
N GLY A 150 -10.45 -14.32 -0.73
CA GLY A 150 -9.39 -13.31 -0.56
C GLY A 150 -9.06 -12.54 -1.84
N ALA A 151 -9.11 -13.20 -3.01
CA ALA A 151 -8.89 -12.55 -4.31
C ALA A 151 -9.98 -11.51 -4.64
N ALA A 152 -11.24 -11.81 -4.38
CA ALA A 152 -12.35 -10.87 -4.61
C ALA A 152 -12.26 -9.67 -3.66
N ARG A 153 -11.89 -9.90 -2.39
CA ARG A 153 -11.65 -8.82 -1.42
C ARG A 153 -10.53 -7.91 -1.86
N PHE A 154 -9.41 -8.48 -2.28
CA PHE A 154 -8.26 -7.71 -2.77
C PHE A 154 -8.61 -6.91 -4.03
N ALA A 155 -9.30 -7.53 -4.99
CA ALA A 155 -9.72 -6.84 -6.21
C ALA A 155 -10.65 -5.66 -5.91
N ALA A 156 -11.66 -5.85 -5.05
CA ALA A 156 -12.55 -4.77 -4.63
C ALA A 156 -11.79 -3.68 -3.87
N ALA A 157 -10.91 -4.03 -2.94
CA ALA A 157 -10.12 -3.07 -2.18
C ALA A 157 -9.20 -2.22 -3.08
N SER A 158 -8.52 -2.87 -4.03
CA SER A 158 -7.67 -2.22 -5.01
C SER A 158 -8.46 -1.27 -5.90
N GLU A 159 -9.62 -1.69 -6.41
CA GLU A 159 -10.45 -0.83 -7.25
C GLU A 159 -10.96 0.40 -6.49
N ILE A 160 -11.42 0.22 -5.24
CA ILE A 160 -11.89 1.32 -4.39
C ILE A 160 -10.77 2.35 -4.15
N ALA A 161 -9.58 1.88 -3.78
CA ALA A 161 -8.43 2.74 -3.50
C ALA A 161 -7.96 3.52 -4.74
N ASN A 162 -8.18 2.99 -5.94
CA ASN A 162 -7.70 3.60 -7.18
C ASN A 162 -8.73 4.53 -7.85
N ALA A 163 -10.03 4.23 -7.75
CA ALA A 163 -11.06 4.90 -8.54
C ALA A 163 -12.20 5.52 -7.71
N TRP A 164 -12.43 5.07 -6.48
CA TRP A 164 -13.66 5.39 -5.73
C TRP A 164 -13.44 6.19 -4.44
N THR A 165 -12.23 6.69 -4.20
CA THR A 165 -11.85 7.41 -2.98
C THR A 165 -12.58 8.75 -2.76
N GLY A 166 -13.21 9.30 -3.80
CA GLY A 166 -14.04 10.50 -3.73
C GLY A 166 -15.54 10.25 -3.80
N ASP A 167 -15.99 9.00 -3.69
CA ASP A 167 -17.40 8.61 -3.81
C ASP A 167 -18.09 8.51 -2.44
N GLU A 168 -18.92 9.51 -2.12
CA GLU A 168 -19.65 9.61 -0.84
C GLU A 168 -20.66 8.47 -0.63
N GLU A 169 -21.42 8.12 -1.67
CA GLU A 169 -22.41 7.04 -1.59
C GLU A 169 -21.75 5.69 -1.28
N LEU A 170 -20.58 5.42 -1.87
CA LEU A 170 -19.81 4.23 -1.54
C LEU A 170 -19.34 4.27 -0.09
N LEU A 171 -18.80 5.39 0.39
CA LEU A 171 -18.36 5.53 1.78
C LEU A 171 -19.49 5.16 2.75
N HIS A 172 -20.68 5.74 2.56
CA HIS A 172 -21.85 5.42 3.36
C HIS A 172 -22.22 3.94 3.30
N LEU A 173 -22.23 3.35 2.11
CA LEU A 173 -22.53 1.93 1.94
C LEU A 173 -21.54 1.03 2.70
N LEU A 174 -20.24 1.38 2.69
CA LEU A 174 -19.21 0.66 3.42
C LEU A 174 -19.39 0.78 4.94
N VAL A 175 -19.64 2.00 5.44
CA VAL A 175 -19.85 2.24 6.88
C VAL A 175 -21.10 1.54 7.37
N GLU A 176 -22.21 1.65 6.63
CA GLU A 176 -23.48 1.01 6.96
C GLU A 176 -23.34 -0.51 7.00
N ARG A 177 -22.74 -1.12 5.97
CA ARG A 177 -22.53 -2.57 5.90
C ARG A 177 -21.61 -3.07 7.01
N THR A 178 -20.55 -2.32 7.33
CA THR A 178 -19.65 -2.63 8.46
C THR A 178 -20.41 -2.54 9.78
N GLY A 179 -21.23 -1.51 9.97
CA GLY A 179 -22.07 -1.33 11.15
C GLY A 179 -23.05 -2.50 11.35
N ARG A 180 -23.67 -2.98 10.26
CA ARG A 180 -24.54 -4.17 10.28
C ARG A 180 -23.78 -5.42 10.71
N CYS A 181 -22.59 -5.68 10.14
CA CYS A 181 -21.73 -6.80 10.56
C CYS A 181 -21.28 -6.73 12.03
N LEU A 182 -21.07 -5.52 12.56
CA LEU A 182 -20.69 -5.34 13.97
C LEU A 182 -21.87 -5.55 14.93
N ALA A 183 -23.10 -5.23 14.49
CA ALA A 183 -24.32 -5.39 15.26
C ALA A 183 -24.82 -6.85 15.26
N ASP A 184 -24.84 -7.49 14.09
CA ASP A 184 -25.30 -8.86 13.90
C ASP A 184 -24.10 -9.82 13.82
N ARG A 185 -23.71 -10.36 14.97
CA ARG A 185 -22.60 -11.33 15.07
C ARG A 185 -22.93 -12.71 14.48
N SER A 186 -24.17 -12.94 14.04
CA SER A 186 -24.67 -14.25 13.62
C SER A 186 -24.93 -14.40 12.12
N GLY A 187 -24.99 -13.30 11.37
CA GLY A 187 -25.70 -13.29 10.08
C GLY A 187 -24.89 -13.61 8.82
N ALA A 188 -23.59 -13.29 8.75
CA ALA A 188 -22.85 -13.42 7.50
C ALA A 188 -21.49 -14.11 7.69
N PRO A 189 -21.17 -15.16 6.90
CA PRO A 189 -19.79 -15.62 6.79
C PRO A 189 -18.92 -14.42 6.37
N ASP A 190 -17.70 -14.37 6.92
CA ASP A 190 -16.66 -13.41 6.54
C ASP A 190 -16.82 -11.95 6.99
N CYS A 191 -17.73 -11.64 7.92
CA CYS A 191 -17.82 -10.28 8.49
C CYS A 191 -16.50 -9.79 9.09
N ALA A 192 -15.73 -10.66 9.78
CA ALA A 192 -14.45 -10.26 10.38
C ALA A 192 -13.43 -9.82 9.32
N ASP A 193 -13.30 -10.60 8.25
CA ASP A 193 -12.41 -10.29 7.13
C ASP A 193 -12.88 -9.07 6.34
N GLY A 194 -14.21 -8.94 6.15
CA GLY A 194 -14.80 -7.79 5.49
C GLY A 194 -14.58 -6.49 6.27
N ILE A 195 -14.76 -6.51 7.60
CA ILE A 195 -14.44 -5.37 8.47
C ILE A 195 -12.96 -5.01 8.34
N TYR A 196 -12.06 -6.01 8.36
CA TYR A 196 -10.63 -5.78 8.15
C TYR A 196 -10.35 -5.11 6.80
N ALA A 197 -10.93 -5.63 5.71
CA ALA A 197 -10.75 -5.09 4.37
C ALA A 197 -11.29 -3.65 4.25
N VAL A 198 -12.47 -3.36 4.81
CA VAL A 198 -13.03 -2.00 4.86
C VAL A 198 -12.11 -1.06 5.63
N MET A 199 -11.62 -1.45 6.81
CA MET A 199 -10.69 -0.61 7.58
C MET A 199 -9.38 -0.33 6.83
N GLY A 200 -8.94 -1.26 5.98
CA GLY A 200 -7.76 -1.06 5.13
C GLY A 200 -7.98 -0.05 3.98
N VAL A 201 -9.21 0.10 3.47
CA VAL A 201 -9.48 1.01 2.34
C VAL A 201 -9.98 2.39 2.77
N LEU A 202 -10.63 2.53 3.93
CA LEU A 202 -11.13 3.83 4.39
C LEU A 202 -10.05 4.92 4.45
N PRO A 203 -8.80 4.66 4.87
CA PRO A 203 -7.74 5.65 4.82
C PRO A 203 -7.37 6.13 3.41
N ALA A 204 -7.79 5.46 2.34
CA ALA A 204 -7.55 5.91 0.96
C ALA A 204 -8.54 6.99 0.49
N PHE A 205 -9.71 7.11 1.15
CA PHE A 205 -10.70 8.14 0.79
C PHE A 205 -10.15 9.55 0.97
N HIS A 206 -10.65 10.50 0.18
CA HIS A 206 -10.22 11.90 0.24
C HIS A 206 -10.44 12.49 1.63
N SER A 207 -9.48 13.30 2.10
CA SER A 207 -9.52 13.82 3.47
C SER A 207 -10.72 14.70 3.75
N ASN A 208 -11.20 15.48 2.77
CA ASN A 208 -12.40 16.31 2.92
C ASN A 208 -13.65 15.45 3.19
N LEU A 209 -13.82 14.37 2.43
CA LEU A 209 -14.93 13.44 2.60
C LEU A 209 -14.84 12.72 3.95
N LEU A 210 -13.66 12.27 4.35
CA LEU A 210 -13.47 11.67 5.68
C LEU A 210 -13.80 12.63 6.84
N GLN A 211 -13.52 13.93 6.67
CA GLN A 211 -13.87 14.94 7.68
C GLN A 211 -15.37 15.22 7.74
N GLU A 212 -16.04 15.27 6.59
CA GLU A 212 -17.49 15.43 6.50
C GLU A 212 -18.23 14.30 7.25
N HIS A 213 -17.72 13.07 7.17
CA HIS A 213 -18.27 11.90 7.86
C HIS A 213 -17.54 11.53 9.15
N ARG A 214 -16.78 12.46 9.76
CA ARG A 214 -15.93 12.16 10.93
C ARG A 214 -16.71 11.55 12.10
N ALA A 215 -17.91 12.06 12.39
CA ALA A 215 -18.73 11.57 13.51
C ALA A 215 -19.14 10.11 13.30
N GLU A 216 -19.58 9.77 12.08
CA GLU A 216 -19.99 8.41 11.70
C GLU A 216 -18.81 7.43 11.77
N LEU A 217 -17.65 7.84 11.23
CA LEU A 217 -16.43 7.04 11.24
C LEU A 217 -15.88 6.83 12.66
N THR A 218 -15.94 7.85 13.52
CA THR A 218 -15.53 7.73 14.93
C THR A 218 -16.45 6.78 15.69
N ALA A 219 -17.76 6.85 15.44
CA ALA A 219 -18.72 5.92 16.01
C ALA A 219 -18.46 4.48 15.55
N LEU A 220 -18.10 4.28 14.27
CA LEU A 220 -17.72 2.97 13.75
C LEU A 220 -16.45 2.43 14.41
N LEU A 221 -15.40 3.25 14.51
CA LEU A 221 -14.13 2.89 15.17
C LEU A 221 -14.32 2.45 16.63
N SER A 222 -15.24 3.09 17.34
CA SER A 222 -15.53 2.75 18.75
C SER A 222 -16.15 1.35 18.93
N LYS A 223 -16.77 0.82 17.87
CA LYS A 223 -17.44 -0.49 17.86
C LYS A 223 -16.54 -1.63 17.38
N LEU A 224 -15.31 -1.34 16.95
CA LEU A 224 -14.42 -2.37 16.40
C LEU A 224 -14.10 -3.48 17.42
N PRO A 225 -13.97 -4.73 16.97
CA PRO A 225 -13.64 -5.86 17.84
C PRO A 225 -12.22 -5.72 18.39
N LYS A 226 -12.10 -5.55 19.71
CA LYS A 226 -10.80 -5.39 20.40
C LYS A 226 -9.90 -6.63 20.32
N ASN A 227 -10.46 -7.79 19.98
CA ASN A 227 -9.74 -9.07 19.84
C ASN A 227 -9.08 -9.26 18.47
N SER A 228 -9.19 -8.31 17.53
CA SER A 228 -8.47 -8.36 16.25
C SER A 228 -7.37 -7.29 16.19
N PRO A 229 -6.09 -7.63 16.49
CA PRO A 229 -4.99 -6.67 16.46
C PRO A 229 -4.79 -6.03 15.09
N LEU A 230 -4.99 -6.79 14.01
CA LEU A 230 -4.84 -6.32 12.63
C LEU A 230 -5.90 -5.28 12.28
N THR A 231 -7.17 -5.57 12.57
CA THR A 231 -8.28 -4.63 12.36
C THR A 231 -8.10 -3.37 13.19
N MET A 232 -7.67 -3.51 14.45
CA MET A 232 -7.37 -2.37 15.32
C MET A 232 -6.19 -1.54 14.81
N GLY A 233 -5.17 -2.18 14.22
CA GLY A 233 -4.06 -1.50 13.56
C GLY A 233 -4.54 -0.59 12.42
N GLN A 234 -5.39 -1.12 11.53
CA GLN A 234 -6.00 -0.32 10.46
C GLN A 234 -6.92 0.78 11.00
N GLY A 235 -7.69 0.49 12.05
CA GLY A 235 -8.53 1.48 12.73
C GLY A 235 -7.73 2.66 13.31
N LYS A 236 -6.52 2.41 13.84
CA LYS A 236 -5.62 3.47 14.31
C LYS A 236 -5.10 4.35 13.18
N ILE A 237 -4.80 3.75 12.02
CA ILE A 237 -4.40 4.52 10.83
C ILE A 237 -5.52 5.47 10.43
N LEU A 238 -6.76 4.96 10.35
CA LEU A 238 -7.93 5.80 10.06
C LEU A 238 -8.13 6.90 11.11
N ALA A 239 -8.04 6.57 12.40
CA ALA A 239 -8.17 7.54 13.49
C ALA A 239 -7.15 8.68 13.39
N SER A 240 -5.88 8.33 13.14
CA SER A 240 -4.81 9.32 12.97
C SER A 240 -5.07 10.26 11.79
N LYS A 241 -5.62 9.74 10.68
CA LYS A 241 -6.02 10.55 9.53
C LYS A 241 -7.19 11.49 9.85
N LEU A 242 -8.15 11.04 10.66
CA LEU A 242 -9.26 11.89 11.11
C LEU A 242 -8.81 13.00 12.08
N GLU A 243 -7.75 12.79 12.84
CA GLU A 243 -7.16 13.78 13.77
C GLU A 243 -6.27 14.79 13.06
N THR A 244 -5.45 14.34 12.10
CA THR A 244 -4.42 15.16 11.42
C THR A 244 -5.01 16.31 10.60
N TYR A 245 -6.23 16.15 10.09
CA TYR A 245 -6.91 17.16 9.29
C TYR A 245 -8.10 17.72 10.08
N PRO A 246 -7.90 18.59 11.09
CA PRO A 246 -9.04 19.24 11.73
C PRO A 246 -9.89 19.92 10.65
N PRO A 247 -11.21 20.03 10.85
CA PRO A 247 -12.06 20.75 9.92
C PRO A 247 -11.41 22.10 9.69
N GLY A 248 -10.91 22.33 8.47
CA GLY A 248 -10.31 23.60 8.11
C GLY A 248 -11.32 24.68 8.48
N PRO A 249 -10.89 25.86 8.98
CA PRO A 249 -11.82 26.92 9.36
C PRO A 249 -12.80 27.04 8.21
N LEU A 250 -14.07 26.69 8.47
CA LEU A 250 -15.14 26.74 7.49
C LEU A 250 -14.90 28.06 6.79
N SER A 251 -14.54 28.01 5.51
CA SER A 251 -14.42 29.18 4.68
C SER A 251 -15.81 29.78 4.73
N LEU A 252 -16.06 30.65 5.73
CA LEU A 252 -17.22 31.49 5.88
C LEU A 252 -17.24 32.19 4.55
N GLY A 253 -18.11 31.68 3.67
CA GLY A 253 -18.18 32.12 2.30
C GLY A 253 -18.21 33.63 2.37
N LYS A 254 -17.19 34.26 1.77
CA LYS A 254 -17.32 35.67 1.43
C LYS A 254 -18.61 35.73 0.64
N GLY A 255 -19.65 36.28 1.26
CA GLY A 255 -20.81 36.75 0.55
C GLY A 255 -20.31 37.86 -0.36
N GLU A 256 -19.90 37.47 -1.55
CA GLU A 256 -19.79 38.41 -2.65
C GLU A 256 -21.22 38.64 -3.13
N GLN A 257 -21.68 39.85 -2.78
CA GLN A 257 -22.87 40.52 -3.28
C GLN A 257 -22.76 40.79 -4.78
#